data_AF-A0AAX1QQG7-F1
#
_entry.id   AF-A0AAX1QQG7-F1
#
_cell.length_a   1.000
_cell.length_b   1.000
_cell.length_c   1.000
_cell.angle_alpha   90.00
_cell.angle_beta   90.00
_cell.angle_gamma   90.00
#
_symmetry.space_group_name_H-M   'P 1'
#
loop_
_entity.id
_entity.type
_entity.pdbx_description
1 polymer ?
#
loop_
_entity_poly.entity_id
_entity_poly.type
_entity_poly.pdbx_seq_one_letter_code
_entity_poly.pdbx_strand_id
1 'polypeptide(L)'
;MKVNSSISSSASVPLTSNESQRENQGVVDSVSNLDQALSLLENDSLNVADLNMLTEVVSHQRNALSLMSSRNAEADIANSLNGAIDQYAKELELIQGWTHGGKDMFNAANRVMFNTIVSSGNVSGIKLEDIFQIAIIDFMANNSNIPSNVFGAMQHFLESTGTGSHGVHEQWDGAKFSQNTDLVWNYIKDNASTTSLSHEILNYLNSSGGKSALKNQYSTAFDNSDGYAFNTGFNKDNGLSPMLRLTLMSNYLKINPDIKQAEMEIFLKGSFGEIESFVQNTTKESLEDLLAKDSQWRIVEMNGKKVIDYYGVGLNVSFFVGLYQNFPPRVLSDEDTTNINRIGDTVKMIQQTLKYWIQIMRDERMAVARNI
;
A
#
# COMPACT_ATOMS: atom_id res chain seq x y z
N MET A 1 -31.04 -37.34 71.26
CA MET A 1 -29.62 -36.95 71.37
C MET A 1 -29.13 -36.56 69.96
N LYS A 2 -28.77 -35.27 69.76
CA LYS A 2 -27.97 -34.61 68.67
C LYS A 2 -28.41 -34.57 67.16
N VAL A 3 -28.92 -33.39 66.76
CA VAL A 3 -28.64 -32.41 65.65
C VAL A 3 -27.84 -32.74 64.33
N ASN A 4 -28.41 -32.33 63.17
CA ASN A 4 -27.97 -31.86 61.78
C ASN A 4 -26.80 -32.55 60.98
N SER A 5 -26.65 -32.54 59.61
CA SER A 5 -26.93 -31.55 58.52
C SER A 5 -26.81 -32.10 57.05
N SER A 6 -27.66 -31.62 56.11
CA SER A 6 -27.48 -31.19 54.66
C SER A 6 -26.81 -32.01 53.50
N ILE A 7 -27.60 -32.21 52.41
CA ILE A 7 -27.42 -32.03 50.91
C ILE A 7 -26.13 -32.52 50.16
N SER A 8 -26.28 -33.31 49.05
CA SER A 8 -25.74 -33.03 47.68
C SER A 8 -25.89 -34.17 46.62
N SER A 9 -26.33 -33.74 45.42
CA SER A 9 -26.07 -34.13 44.00
C SER A 9 -26.18 -35.57 43.47
N SER A 10 -27.06 -35.68 42.47
CA SER A 10 -27.17 -36.72 41.43
C SER A 10 -26.01 -36.66 40.42
N ALA A 11 -25.38 -37.80 40.15
CA ALA A 11 -24.30 -37.97 39.18
C ALA A 11 -24.82 -38.31 37.76
N SER A 12 -24.14 -37.71 36.79
CA SER A 12 -24.35 -37.68 35.35
C SER A 12 -23.93 -38.97 34.63
N VAL A 13 -24.63 -39.28 33.53
CA VAL A 13 -24.22 -40.30 32.54
C VAL A 13 -23.12 -39.72 31.61
N PRO A 14 -22.10 -40.50 31.20
CA PRO A 14 -20.99 -39.97 30.38
C PRO A 14 -21.37 -39.80 28.90
N LEU A 15 -21.06 -38.62 28.34
CA LEU A 15 -21.03 -38.35 26.90
C LEU A 15 -19.76 -38.98 26.29
N THR A 16 -19.94 -39.86 25.32
CA THR A 16 -18.87 -40.51 24.56
C THR A 16 -18.26 -39.57 23.51
N SER A 17 -16.94 -39.61 23.39
CA SER A 17 -16.03 -38.76 22.61
C SER A 17 -16.08 -38.88 21.07
N ASN A 18 -17.24 -39.13 20.47
CA ASN A 18 -17.34 -39.39 19.01
C ASN A 18 -17.90 -38.24 18.16
N GLU A 19 -18.41 -37.15 18.75
CA GLU A 19 -19.02 -36.04 18.00
C GLU A 19 -17.98 -35.07 17.42
N SER A 20 -16.89 -34.76 18.15
CA SER A 20 -15.85 -33.83 17.69
C SER A 20 -14.99 -34.36 16.52
N GLN A 21 -14.87 -35.68 16.38
CA GLN A 21 -14.17 -36.29 15.24
C GLN A 21 -15.01 -36.28 13.96
N ARG A 22 -16.34 -36.34 14.07
CA ARG A 22 -17.23 -36.29 12.88
C ARG A 22 -17.33 -34.88 12.29
N GLU A 23 -17.33 -33.84 13.11
CA GLU A 23 -17.30 -32.45 12.64
C GLU A 23 -15.99 -32.13 11.90
N ASN A 24 -14.84 -32.53 12.44
CA ASN A 24 -13.55 -32.35 11.75
C ASN A 24 -13.43 -33.18 10.46
N GLN A 25 -14.02 -34.38 10.41
CA GLN A 25 -14.00 -35.20 9.19
C GLN A 25 -14.84 -34.59 8.06
N GLY A 26 -16.00 -33.99 8.38
CA GLY A 26 -16.83 -33.29 7.40
C GLY A 26 -16.14 -32.07 6.77
N VAL A 27 -15.35 -31.33 7.56
CA VAL A 27 -14.54 -30.21 7.08
C VAL A 27 -13.42 -30.70 6.14
N VAL A 28 -12.71 -31.76 6.52
CA VAL A 28 -11.62 -32.34 5.69
C VAL A 28 -12.16 -32.91 4.37
N ASP A 29 -13.31 -33.59 4.41
CA ASP A 29 -13.95 -34.15 3.21
C ASP A 29 -14.48 -33.05 2.28
N SER A 30 -14.94 -31.92 2.82
CA SER A 30 -15.37 -30.75 2.03
C SER A 30 -14.21 -30.04 1.31
N VAL A 31 -13.03 -29.95 1.95
CA VAL A 31 -11.80 -29.39 1.35
C VAL A 31 -11.26 -30.30 0.24
N SER A 32 -11.30 -31.62 0.45
CA SER A 32 -10.89 -32.61 -0.56
C SER A 32 -11.78 -32.59 -1.81
N ASN A 33 -13.10 -32.42 -1.62
CA ASN A 33 -14.06 -32.30 -2.73
C ASN A 33 -13.89 -30.99 -3.53
N LEU A 34 -13.47 -29.90 -2.88
CA LEU A 34 -13.12 -28.64 -3.54
C LEU A 34 -11.85 -28.78 -4.39
N ASP A 35 -10.80 -29.42 -3.86
CA ASP A 35 -9.55 -29.68 -4.60
C ASP A 35 -9.80 -30.61 -5.82
N GLN A 36 -10.71 -31.59 -5.70
CA GLN A 36 -11.16 -32.41 -6.84
C GLN A 36 -11.99 -31.62 -7.86
N ALA A 37 -12.88 -30.74 -7.42
CA ALA A 37 -13.67 -29.90 -8.32
C ALA A 37 -12.77 -28.93 -9.10
N LEU A 38 -11.74 -28.35 -8.47
CA LEU A 38 -10.73 -27.50 -9.11
C LEU A 38 -9.93 -28.25 -10.20
N SER A 39 -9.47 -29.46 -9.89
CA SER A 39 -8.73 -30.30 -10.84
C SER A 39 -9.57 -30.70 -12.07
N LEU A 40 -10.89 -30.83 -11.90
CA LEU A 40 -11.82 -31.10 -13.00
C LEU A 40 -12.09 -29.86 -13.86
N LEU A 41 -11.97 -28.66 -13.29
CA LEU A 41 -12.21 -27.37 -13.97
C LEU A 41 -10.99 -26.85 -14.76
N GLU A 42 -9.77 -27.22 -14.37
CA GLU A 42 -8.54 -26.93 -15.14
C GLU A 42 -8.49 -27.65 -16.51
N ASN A 43 -9.32 -28.69 -16.71
CA ASN A 43 -9.35 -29.51 -17.92
C ASN A 43 -10.41 -29.08 -18.95
N ASP A 44 -11.29 -28.14 -18.61
CA ASP A 44 -12.35 -27.67 -19.51
C ASP A 44 -12.06 -26.25 -20.01
N SER A 45 -12.34 -26.00 -21.29
CA SER A 45 -12.02 -24.76 -22.00
C SER A 45 -12.91 -23.58 -21.58
N LEU A 46 -12.78 -23.15 -20.33
CA LEU A 46 -13.36 -21.93 -19.79
C LEU A 46 -12.42 -20.75 -20.03
N ASN A 47 -13.01 -19.56 -20.23
CA ASN A 47 -12.26 -18.34 -20.50
C ASN A 47 -11.31 -18.05 -19.32
N VAL A 48 -10.05 -17.70 -19.61
CA VAL A 48 -8.99 -17.52 -18.60
C VAL A 48 -9.38 -16.50 -17.50
N ALA A 49 -10.22 -15.52 -17.85
CA ALA A 49 -10.75 -14.54 -16.90
C ALA A 49 -11.71 -15.15 -15.87
N ASP A 50 -12.56 -16.11 -16.29
CA ASP A 50 -13.52 -16.80 -15.41
C ASP A 50 -12.79 -17.76 -14.46
N LEU A 51 -11.72 -18.41 -14.94
CA LEU A 51 -10.87 -19.30 -14.15
C LEU A 51 -10.09 -18.52 -13.08
N ASN A 52 -9.56 -17.34 -13.42
CA ASN A 52 -8.85 -16.47 -12.46
C ASN A 52 -9.80 -15.94 -11.38
N MET A 53 -11.01 -15.51 -11.76
CA MET A 53 -12.05 -15.09 -10.80
C MET A 53 -12.40 -16.22 -9.84
N LEU A 54 -12.62 -17.44 -10.37
CA LEU A 54 -12.97 -18.59 -9.55
C LEU A 54 -11.80 -18.97 -8.61
N THR A 55 -10.56 -18.91 -9.10
CA THR A 55 -9.36 -19.19 -8.31
C THR A 55 -9.19 -18.18 -7.16
N GLU A 56 -9.40 -16.89 -7.40
CA GLU A 56 -9.36 -15.86 -6.36
C GLU A 56 -10.46 -16.09 -5.31
N VAL A 57 -11.69 -16.36 -5.74
CA VAL A 57 -12.82 -16.64 -4.85
C VAL A 57 -12.54 -17.87 -3.99
N VAL A 58 -12.02 -18.94 -4.59
CA VAL A 58 -11.68 -20.18 -3.89
C VAL A 58 -10.50 -19.99 -2.94
N SER A 59 -9.50 -19.20 -3.30
CA SER A 59 -8.37 -18.85 -2.42
C SER A 59 -8.85 -18.09 -1.19
N HIS A 60 -9.76 -17.12 -1.36
CA HIS A 60 -10.39 -16.41 -0.24
C HIS A 60 -11.22 -17.35 0.64
N GLN A 61 -11.99 -18.26 0.05
CA GLN A 61 -12.72 -19.30 0.79
C GLN A 61 -11.76 -20.22 1.56
N ARG A 62 -10.64 -20.64 0.96
CA ARG A 62 -9.62 -21.50 1.59
C ARG A 62 -8.94 -20.80 2.77
N ASN A 63 -8.60 -19.52 2.61
CA ASN A 63 -8.04 -18.71 3.69
C ASN A 63 -9.03 -18.57 4.84
N ALA A 64 -10.31 -18.32 4.53
CA ALA A 64 -11.37 -18.25 5.54
C ALA A 64 -11.55 -19.60 6.28
N LEU A 65 -11.47 -20.73 5.57
CA LEU A 65 -11.56 -22.09 6.15
C LEU A 65 -10.31 -22.47 6.97
N SER A 66 -9.12 -21.96 6.62
CA SER A 66 -7.89 -22.24 7.38
C SER A 66 -7.88 -21.64 8.80
N LEU A 67 -8.72 -20.64 9.06
CA LEU A 67 -8.88 -19.97 10.35
C LEU A 67 -9.74 -20.79 11.35
N MET A 68 -10.26 -21.95 10.95
CA MET A 68 -11.23 -22.78 11.70
C MET A 68 -10.69 -23.45 12.99
N SER A 69 -9.47 -23.16 13.44
CA SER A 69 -8.89 -23.82 14.62
C SER A 69 -9.20 -23.12 15.97
N SER A 70 -10.16 -22.19 16.06
CA SER A 70 -10.46 -21.48 17.32
C SER A 70 -11.95 -21.16 17.57
N ARG A 71 -12.31 -20.95 18.84
CA ARG A 71 -13.69 -20.74 19.35
C ARG A 71 -14.44 -19.49 18.82
N ASN A 72 -13.87 -18.74 17.86
CA ASN A 72 -14.47 -17.57 17.21
C ASN A 72 -14.42 -17.65 15.66
N ALA A 73 -14.18 -18.84 15.10
CA ALA A 73 -13.94 -19.03 13.67
C ALA A 73 -15.03 -18.40 12.77
N GLU A 74 -16.28 -18.34 13.22
CA GLU A 74 -17.38 -17.86 12.39
C GLU A 74 -17.44 -16.34 12.29
N ALA A 75 -17.01 -15.63 13.34
CA ALA A 75 -16.81 -14.19 13.31
C ALA A 75 -15.56 -13.84 12.49
N ASP A 76 -14.51 -14.66 12.57
CA ASP A 76 -13.28 -14.48 11.81
C ASP A 76 -13.51 -14.64 10.29
N ILE A 77 -14.36 -15.59 9.88
CA ILE A 77 -14.79 -15.75 8.48
C ILE A 77 -15.59 -14.53 7.99
N ALA A 78 -16.55 -14.06 8.79
CA ALA A 78 -17.33 -12.87 8.43
C ALA A 78 -16.42 -11.62 8.30
N ASN A 79 -15.47 -11.46 9.22
CA ASN A 79 -14.48 -10.39 9.19
C ASN A 79 -13.53 -10.50 8.00
N SER A 80 -13.11 -11.72 7.64
CA SER A 80 -12.25 -11.96 6.48
C SER A 80 -12.96 -11.63 5.16
N LEU A 81 -14.21 -12.09 4.98
CA LEU A 81 -15.02 -11.77 3.80
C LEU A 81 -15.31 -10.26 3.71
N ASN A 82 -15.59 -9.61 4.84
CA ASN A 82 -15.77 -8.16 4.88
C ASN A 82 -14.47 -7.41 4.54
N GLY A 83 -13.33 -7.86 5.06
CA GLY A 83 -12.02 -7.30 4.73
C GLY A 83 -11.65 -7.44 3.25
N ALA A 84 -12.06 -8.54 2.60
CA ALA A 84 -11.88 -8.71 1.17
C ALA A 84 -12.73 -7.71 0.36
N ILE A 85 -13.98 -7.43 0.78
CA ILE A 85 -14.81 -6.38 0.16
C ILE A 85 -14.13 -5.01 0.28
N ASP A 86 -13.61 -4.67 1.46
CA ASP A 86 -12.89 -3.41 1.69
C ASP A 86 -11.62 -3.29 0.84
N GLN A 87 -10.91 -4.41 0.62
CA GLN A 87 -9.74 -4.45 -0.24
C GLN A 87 -10.10 -4.18 -1.71
N TYR A 88 -11.15 -4.83 -2.23
CA TYR A 88 -11.61 -4.60 -3.60
C TYR A 88 -12.20 -3.20 -3.80
N ALA A 89 -12.85 -2.62 -2.78
CA ALA A 89 -13.30 -1.23 -2.81
C ALA A 89 -12.11 -0.27 -2.97
N LYS A 90 -11.01 -0.49 -2.24
CA LYS A 90 -9.77 0.29 -2.39
C LYS A 90 -9.17 0.12 -3.79
N GLU A 91 -9.21 -1.08 -4.37
CA GLU A 91 -8.72 -1.31 -5.74
C GLU A 91 -9.54 -0.52 -6.78
N LEU A 92 -10.87 -0.48 -6.62
CA LEU A 92 -11.74 0.35 -7.45
C LEU A 92 -11.47 1.85 -7.28
N GLU A 93 -11.27 2.31 -6.04
CA GLU A 93 -10.90 3.71 -5.76
C GLU A 93 -9.58 4.08 -6.42
N LEU A 94 -8.60 3.16 -6.43
CA LEU A 94 -7.36 3.36 -7.18
C LEU A 94 -7.66 3.49 -8.67
N ILE A 95 -8.34 2.52 -9.30
CA ILE A 95 -8.73 2.55 -10.73
C ILE A 95 -9.41 3.86 -11.11
N GLN A 96 -10.40 4.29 -10.33
CA GLN A 96 -11.09 5.56 -10.55
C GLN A 96 -10.15 6.76 -10.40
N GLY A 97 -9.32 6.76 -9.35
CA GLY A 97 -8.35 7.81 -9.09
C GLY A 97 -7.41 8.05 -10.27
N TRP A 98 -6.90 6.98 -10.90
CA TRP A 98 -6.03 7.10 -12.06
C TRP A 98 -6.69 7.83 -13.25
N THR A 99 -8.01 7.73 -13.38
CA THR A 99 -8.74 8.26 -14.54
C THR A 99 -9.30 9.68 -14.36
N HIS A 100 -9.55 10.11 -13.12
CA HIS A 100 -10.06 11.46 -12.85
C HIS A 100 -8.95 12.52 -12.73
N GLY A 101 -7.71 12.11 -12.45
CA GLY A 101 -6.62 13.05 -12.22
C GLY A 101 -6.75 13.78 -10.87
N GLY A 102 -6.09 14.93 -10.76
CA GLY A 102 -6.10 15.79 -9.59
C GLY A 102 -5.68 15.07 -8.30
N LYS A 103 -6.41 15.37 -7.23
CA LYS A 103 -6.12 14.86 -5.88
C LYS A 103 -6.28 13.35 -5.78
N ASP A 104 -7.26 12.78 -6.47
CA ASP A 104 -7.57 11.35 -6.39
C ASP A 104 -6.43 10.53 -6.99
N MET A 105 -5.95 10.93 -8.16
CA MET A 105 -4.76 10.36 -8.81
C MET A 105 -3.51 10.51 -7.94
N PHE A 106 -3.26 11.69 -7.38
CA PHE A 106 -2.11 11.93 -6.52
C PHE A 106 -2.11 11.03 -5.27
N ASN A 107 -3.25 10.94 -4.59
CA ASN A 107 -3.42 10.11 -3.40
C ASN A 107 -3.29 8.62 -3.73
N ALA A 108 -3.90 8.18 -4.84
CA ALA A 108 -3.77 6.81 -5.33
C ALA A 108 -2.31 6.45 -5.62
N ALA A 109 -1.59 7.33 -6.31
CA ALA A 109 -0.18 7.14 -6.61
C ALA A 109 0.68 7.04 -5.34
N ASN A 110 0.44 7.93 -4.37
CA ASN A 110 1.15 7.92 -3.10
C ASN A 110 0.92 6.62 -2.31
N ARG A 111 -0.32 6.12 -2.30
CA ARG A 111 -0.68 4.82 -1.72
C ARG A 111 0.04 3.65 -2.42
N VAL A 112 0.07 3.64 -3.74
CA VAL A 112 0.69 2.55 -4.51
C VAL A 112 2.19 2.50 -4.26
N MET A 113 2.88 3.65 -4.19
CA MET A 113 4.29 3.69 -3.83
C MET A 113 4.53 3.12 -2.42
N PHE A 114 3.72 3.51 -1.44
CA PHE A 114 3.84 2.97 -0.07
C PHE A 114 3.69 1.45 -0.06
N ASN A 115 2.60 0.95 -0.63
CA ASN A 115 2.29 -0.48 -0.68
C ASN A 115 3.40 -1.27 -1.36
N THR A 116 3.97 -0.73 -2.45
CA THR A 116 5.05 -1.38 -3.19
C THR A 116 6.32 -1.51 -2.35
N ILE A 117 6.69 -0.48 -1.61
CA ILE A 117 7.89 -0.51 -0.77
C ILE A 117 7.70 -1.52 0.37
N VAL A 118 6.55 -1.50 1.07
CA VAL A 118 6.32 -2.41 2.21
C VAL A 118 6.10 -3.86 1.78
N SER A 119 5.56 -4.11 0.58
CA SER A 119 5.42 -5.48 0.04
C SER A 119 6.76 -6.11 -0.38
N SER A 120 7.82 -5.30 -0.56
CA SER A 120 9.16 -5.80 -0.92
C SER A 120 9.89 -6.51 0.23
N GLY A 121 9.28 -6.60 1.42
CA GLY A 121 9.83 -7.25 2.59
C GLY A 121 10.35 -6.26 3.63
N ASN A 122 11.44 -6.60 4.34
CA ASN A 122 11.97 -5.75 5.40
C ASN A 122 12.39 -4.37 4.87
N VAL A 123 11.77 -3.33 5.42
CA VAL A 123 12.10 -1.93 5.13
C VAL A 123 13.27 -1.49 6.00
N SER A 124 14.37 -1.09 5.36
CA SER A 124 15.57 -0.55 5.98
C SER A 124 16.35 0.33 5.00
N GLY A 125 17.37 1.03 5.50
CA GLY A 125 18.24 1.87 4.67
C GLY A 125 17.48 3.00 3.98
N ILE A 126 17.82 3.26 2.71
CA ILE A 126 17.23 4.33 1.89
C ILE A 126 15.70 4.23 1.75
N LYS A 127 15.13 3.01 1.84
CA LYS A 127 13.68 2.80 1.81
C LYS A 127 12.94 3.46 2.99
N LEU A 128 13.62 3.66 4.12
CA LEU A 128 13.05 4.41 5.25
C LEU A 128 12.81 5.88 4.87
N GLU A 129 13.72 6.46 4.09
CA GLU A 129 13.62 7.85 3.62
C GLU A 129 12.49 7.98 2.59
N ASP A 130 12.38 7.04 1.65
CA ASP A 130 11.29 7.01 0.68
C ASP A 130 9.92 6.95 1.37
N ILE A 131 9.74 6.02 2.32
CA ILE A 131 8.48 5.91 3.06
C ILE A 131 8.22 7.18 3.90
N PHE A 132 9.25 7.79 4.48
CA PHE A 132 9.07 9.04 5.22
C PHE A 132 8.68 10.21 4.29
N GLN A 133 9.23 10.28 3.07
CA GLN A 133 8.77 11.24 2.07
C GLN A 133 7.29 11.04 1.72
N ILE A 134 6.83 9.81 1.54
CA ILE A 134 5.40 9.52 1.28
C ILE A 134 4.53 10.07 2.43
N ALA A 135 4.96 9.93 3.68
CA ALA A 135 4.25 10.49 4.83
C ALA A 135 4.20 12.02 4.80
N ILE A 136 5.30 12.68 4.41
CA ILE A 136 5.36 14.14 4.27
C ILE A 136 4.46 14.59 3.12
N ILE A 137 4.49 13.89 1.98
CA ILE A 137 3.64 14.16 0.81
C ILE A 137 2.17 14.09 1.20
N ASP A 138 1.73 13.00 1.83
CA ASP A 138 0.33 12.84 2.28
C ASP A 138 -0.06 13.93 3.28
N PHE A 139 0.85 14.25 4.21
CA PHE A 139 0.58 15.23 5.25
C PHE A 139 0.42 16.63 4.67
N MET A 140 1.36 17.08 3.83
CA MET A 140 1.34 18.40 3.20
C MET A 140 0.16 18.55 2.23
N ALA A 141 -0.26 17.47 1.56
CA ALA A 141 -1.40 17.48 0.65
C ALA A 141 -2.73 17.69 1.40
N ASN A 142 -2.85 17.15 2.62
CA ASN A 142 -4.11 17.11 3.36
C ASN A 142 -4.17 18.06 4.58
N ASN A 143 -3.11 18.81 4.86
CA ASN A 143 -3.05 19.74 5.99
C ASN A 143 -2.70 21.16 5.55
N SER A 144 -3.44 22.13 6.09
CA SER A 144 -3.18 23.56 5.95
C SER A 144 -2.60 24.15 7.24
N ASN A 145 -1.95 25.31 7.17
CA ASN A 145 -1.42 26.06 8.32
C ASN A 145 -0.26 25.38 9.07
N ILE A 146 0.57 24.64 8.36
CA ILE A 146 1.80 24.06 8.91
C ILE A 146 2.76 25.20 9.32
N PRO A 147 3.32 25.21 10.54
CA PRO A 147 4.29 26.20 10.97
C PRO A 147 5.47 26.33 10.01
N SER A 148 5.91 27.56 9.74
CA SER A 148 6.90 27.85 8.70
C SER A 148 8.22 27.08 8.84
N ASN A 149 8.67 26.83 10.08
CA ASN A 149 9.89 26.06 10.34
C ASN A 149 9.70 24.56 10.00
N VAL A 150 8.56 23.98 10.35
CA VAL A 150 8.23 22.58 10.01
C VAL A 150 8.03 22.44 8.51
N PHE A 151 7.27 23.37 7.94
CA PHE A 151 6.96 23.40 6.53
C PHE A 151 8.22 23.56 5.66
N GLY A 152 9.12 24.48 6.03
CA GLY A 152 10.43 24.62 5.39
C GLY A 152 11.26 23.35 5.47
N ALA A 153 11.30 22.68 6.63
CA ALA A 153 11.97 21.39 6.74
C ALA A 153 11.36 20.33 5.81
N MET A 154 10.02 20.23 5.76
CA MET A 154 9.32 19.31 4.85
C MET A 154 9.67 19.58 3.38
N GLN A 155 9.76 20.84 2.94
CA GLN A 155 10.17 21.19 1.58
C GLN A 155 11.56 20.66 1.23
N HIS A 156 12.52 20.75 2.16
CA HIS A 156 13.86 20.19 1.96
C HIS A 156 13.88 18.66 1.98
N PHE A 157 13.07 18.02 2.85
CA PHE A 157 12.92 16.57 2.80
C PHE A 157 12.38 16.11 1.43
N LEU A 158 11.33 16.75 0.91
CA LEU A 158 10.78 16.39 -0.40
C LEU A 158 11.74 16.64 -1.56
N GLU A 159 12.67 17.58 -1.41
CA GLU A 159 13.66 17.89 -2.43
C GLU A 159 14.85 16.91 -2.43
N SER A 160 15.41 16.64 -1.25
CA SER A 160 16.81 16.22 -1.12
C SER A 160 17.02 14.93 -0.32
N THR A 161 15.97 14.13 -0.09
CA THR A 161 16.09 12.81 0.57
C THR A 161 15.52 11.68 -0.26
N GLY A 162 15.71 10.44 0.17
CA GLY A 162 15.16 9.30 -0.54
C GLY A 162 15.98 8.91 -1.75
N THR A 163 15.63 7.76 -2.32
CA THR A 163 16.43 7.06 -3.32
C THR A 163 16.72 7.99 -4.51
N GLY A 164 18.00 8.18 -4.79
CA GLY A 164 18.45 8.91 -5.97
C GLY A 164 18.27 10.44 -5.95
N SER A 165 17.79 11.04 -4.85
CA SER A 165 17.44 12.48 -4.80
C SER A 165 18.31 13.34 -3.90
N HIS A 166 19.37 12.79 -3.30
CA HIS A 166 20.20 13.52 -2.36
C HIS A 166 20.86 14.72 -3.03
N GLY A 167 20.74 15.86 -2.34
CA GLY A 167 21.37 17.13 -2.66
C GLY A 167 21.85 17.79 -1.38
N VAL A 168 22.93 18.56 -1.48
CA VAL A 168 23.46 19.32 -0.33
C VAL A 168 23.21 20.80 -0.59
N HIS A 169 21.96 21.20 -0.50
CA HIS A 169 21.49 22.54 -0.81
C HIS A 169 21.19 23.31 0.47
N GLU A 170 21.44 24.62 0.50
CA GLU A 170 21.18 25.48 1.67
C GLU A 170 21.70 24.94 3.03
N GLN A 171 22.86 24.27 3.02
CA GLN A 171 23.46 23.64 4.21
C GLN A 171 22.66 22.46 4.79
N TRP A 172 21.77 21.86 3.99
CA TRP A 172 21.10 20.61 4.30
C TRP A 172 21.98 19.43 3.92
N ASP A 173 22.73 18.93 4.89
CA ASP A 173 23.44 17.66 4.82
C ASP A 173 22.71 16.57 5.63
N GLY A 174 23.27 15.36 5.64
CA GLY A 174 22.73 14.25 6.42
C GLY A 174 22.58 14.54 7.92
N ALA A 175 23.46 15.37 8.50
CA ALA A 175 23.35 15.78 9.89
C ALA A 175 22.14 16.70 10.11
N LYS A 176 21.92 17.66 9.20
CA LYS A 176 20.77 18.57 9.23
C LYS A 176 19.45 17.83 9.06
N PHE A 177 19.36 16.87 8.13
CA PHE A 177 18.18 16.01 7.97
C PHE A 177 17.92 15.15 9.21
N SER A 178 18.97 14.54 9.78
CA SER A 178 18.87 13.77 11.02
C SER A 178 18.33 14.63 12.19
N GLN A 179 18.83 15.86 12.34
CA GLN A 179 18.36 16.77 13.39
C GLN A 179 16.90 17.22 13.19
N ASN A 180 16.48 17.49 11.94
CA ASN A 180 15.12 17.92 11.63
C ASN A 180 14.11 16.77 11.51
N THR A 181 14.56 15.52 11.56
CA THR A 181 13.66 14.36 11.58
C THR A 181 12.71 14.41 12.77
N ASP A 182 13.19 14.76 13.97
CA ASP A 182 12.32 14.89 15.15
C ASP A 182 11.25 15.98 14.96
N LEU A 183 11.62 17.10 14.35
CA LEU A 183 10.71 18.23 14.11
C LEU A 183 9.56 17.81 13.20
N VAL A 184 9.87 17.24 12.04
CA VAL A 184 8.86 16.83 11.05
C VAL A 184 8.07 15.63 11.54
N TRP A 185 8.74 14.61 12.07
CA TRP A 185 8.10 13.39 12.56
C TRP A 185 7.08 13.67 13.66
N ASN A 186 7.47 14.41 14.70
CA ASN A 186 6.59 14.68 15.84
C ASN A 186 5.42 15.56 15.38
N TYR A 187 5.65 16.53 14.51
CA TYR A 187 4.57 17.37 14.00
C TYR A 187 3.53 16.56 13.21
N ILE A 188 3.96 15.67 12.31
CA ILE A 188 3.04 14.77 11.60
C ILE A 188 2.31 13.87 12.60
N LYS A 189 3.02 13.25 13.54
CA LYS A 189 2.44 12.36 14.55
C LYS A 189 1.32 13.03 15.35
N ASP A 190 1.52 14.28 15.73
CA ASP A 190 0.62 15.01 16.62
C ASP A 190 -0.58 15.65 15.88
N ASN A 191 -0.49 15.81 14.55
CA ASN A 191 -1.49 16.56 13.77
C ASN A 191 -2.17 15.73 12.66
N ALA A 192 -1.62 14.59 12.26
CA ALA A 192 -2.22 13.75 11.22
C ALA A 192 -3.51 13.08 11.72
N SER A 193 -4.55 13.03 10.87
CA SER A 193 -5.75 12.25 11.14
C SER A 193 -5.38 10.78 11.37
N THR A 194 -6.04 10.10 12.31
CA THR A 194 -5.83 8.67 12.60
C THR A 194 -6.16 7.78 11.40
N THR A 195 -6.92 8.30 10.43
CA THR A 195 -7.28 7.61 9.17
C THR A 195 -6.39 8.00 7.98
N SER A 196 -5.42 8.91 8.18
CA SER A 196 -4.51 9.36 7.10
C SER A 196 -3.42 8.33 6.78
N LEU A 197 -2.90 8.39 5.55
CA LEU A 197 -1.76 7.57 5.15
C LEU A 197 -0.50 7.98 5.93
N SER A 198 -0.29 9.26 6.24
CA SER A 198 0.81 9.69 7.12
C SER A 198 0.78 9.00 8.48
N HIS A 199 -0.39 8.87 9.11
CA HIS A 199 -0.52 8.19 10.40
C HIS A 199 -0.20 6.70 10.28
N GLU A 200 -0.72 6.04 9.25
CA GLU A 200 -0.43 4.64 8.92
C GLU A 200 1.08 4.42 8.72
N ILE A 201 1.74 5.27 7.94
CA ILE A 201 3.17 5.20 7.66
C ILE A 201 4.00 5.37 8.94
N LEU A 202 3.68 6.35 9.79
CA LEU A 202 4.44 6.56 11.02
C LEU A 202 4.33 5.35 11.96
N ASN A 203 3.16 4.71 12.02
CA ASN A 203 2.97 3.47 12.77
C ASN A 203 3.80 2.32 12.17
N TYR A 204 3.80 2.18 10.85
CA TYR A 204 4.65 1.19 10.16
C TYR A 204 6.13 1.44 10.45
N LEU A 205 6.63 2.66 10.25
CA LEU A 205 8.03 3.01 10.49
C LEU A 205 8.43 2.80 11.96
N ASN A 206 7.53 3.02 12.93
CA ASN A 206 7.81 2.67 14.34
C ASN A 206 8.12 1.17 14.53
N SER A 207 7.47 0.28 13.77
CA SER A 207 7.79 -1.15 13.77
C SER A 207 9.15 -1.48 13.10
N SER A 208 9.64 -0.58 12.24
CA SER A 208 10.92 -0.68 11.53
C SER A 208 12.05 0.13 12.20
N GLY A 209 12.01 0.30 13.53
CA GLY A 209 13.02 1.04 14.31
C GLY A 209 12.73 2.53 14.50
N GLY A 210 11.65 3.03 13.90
CA GLY A 210 11.10 4.36 14.09
C GLY A 210 12.03 5.50 13.69
N LYS A 211 11.78 6.67 14.26
CA LYS A 211 12.58 7.88 14.01
C LYS A 211 14.08 7.68 14.27
N SER A 212 14.47 6.82 15.21
CA SER A 212 15.89 6.57 15.51
C SER A 212 16.63 5.90 14.35
N ALA A 213 15.99 4.91 13.70
CA ALA A 213 16.56 4.26 12.53
C ALA A 213 16.68 5.24 11.35
N LEU A 214 15.65 6.06 11.12
CA LEU A 214 15.65 7.09 10.08
C LEU A 214 16.72 8.16 10.32
N LYS A 215 16.86 8.64 11.57
CA LYS A 215 17.92 9.58 11.96
C LYS A 215 19.31 9.01 11.71
N ASN A 216 19.52 7.74 12.06
CA ASN A 216 20.79 7.07 11.83
C ASN A 216 21.09 6.94 10.33
N GLN A 217 20.08 6.58 9.53
CA GLN A 217 20.16 6.51 8.08
C GLN A 217 20.66 7.85 7.50
N TYR A 218 20.02 8.97 7.85
CA TYR A 218 20.49 10.29 7.40
C TYR A 218 21.91 10.62 7.88
N SER A 219 22.25 10.38 9.15
CA SER A 219 23.56 10.78 9.67
C SER A 219 24.73 9.93 9.17
N THR A 220 24.49 8.70 8.71
CA THR A 220 25.55 7.73 8.41
C THR A 220 25.61 7.29 6.96
N ALA A 221 24.51 7.36 6.22
CA ALA A 221 24.38 6.80 4.88
C ALA A 221 23.94 7.82 3.83
N PHE A 222 23.73 9.10 4.20
CA PHE A 222 23.29 10.13 3.25
C PHE A 222 24.26 10.32 2.08
N ASP A 223 25.57 10.18 2.30
CA ASP A 223 26.55 10.33 1.22
C ASP A 223 26.72 9.09 0.32
N ASN A 224 26.02 7.99 0.61
CA ASN A 224 26.11 6.74 -0.15
C ASN A 224 25.55 6.86 -1.57
N SER A 225 25.98 5.97 -2.46
CA SER A 225 25.58 5.96 -3.87
C SER A 225 24.07 5.88 -4.08
N ASP A 226 23.34 5.19 -3.21
CA ASP A 226 21.88 5.03 -3.30
C ASP A 226 21.11 6.36 -3.25
N GLY A 227 21.73 7.42 -2.73
CA GLY A 227 21.17 8.76 -2.71
C GLY A 227 21.30 9.53 -4.02
N TYR A 228 22.12 9.10 -5.00
CA TYR A 228 22.50 9.96 -6.14
C TYR A 228 22.28 9.28 -7.50
N ALA A 229 21.04 9.35 -8.02
CA ALA A 229 20.61 8.58 -9.20
C ALA A 229 21.45 8.82 -10.46
N PHE A 230 22.02 10.02 -10.59
CA PHE A 230 22.75 10.44 -11.78
C PHE A 230 24.27 10.29 -11.66
N ASN A 231 24.77 9.74 -10.55
CA ASN A 231 26.18 9.42 -10.38
C ASN A 231 26.57 8.08 -11.04
N THR A 232 27.82 7.95 -11.44
CA THR A 232 28.39 6.77 -12.13
C THR A 232 28.43 5.48 -11.29
N GLY A 233 28.00 5.51 -10.03
CA GLY A 233 27.94 4.34 -9.14
C GLY A 233 26.54 4.01 -8.61
N PHE A 234 25.49 4.69 -9.11
CA PHE A 234 24.13 4.39 -8.70
C PHE A 234 23.68 3.02 -9.24
N ASN A 235 23.13 2.17 -8.37
CA ASN A 235 22.52 0.92 -8.80
C ASN A 235 21.17 1.22 -9.45
N LYS A 236 21.08 1.06 -10.78
CA LYS A 236 19.84 1.32 -11.53
C LYS A 236 18.71 0.34 -11.25
N ASP A 237 18.97 -0.76 -10.54
CA ASP A 237 17.94 -1.66 -10.02
C ASP A 237 17.21 -1.06 -8.80
N ASN A 238 17.78 -0.02 -8.17
CA ASN A 238 17.09 0.76 -7.16
C ASN A 238 16.00 1.64 -7.80
N GLY A 239 15.04 2.07 -6.99
CA GLY A 239 14.00 2.99 -7.41
C GLY A 239 14.42 4.45 -7.53
N LEU A 240 13.43 5.32 -7.65
CA LEU A 240 13.55 6.76 -7.42
C LEU A 240 12.73 7.16 -6.20
N SER A 241 13.05 8.31 -5.61
CA SER A 241 12.28 8.86 -4.51
C SER A 241 10.82 9.14 -4.93
N PRO A 242 9.87 9.06 -4.00
CA PRO A 242 8.46 9.33 -4.27
C PRO A 242 8.21 10.66 -4.98
N MET A 243 8.92 11.73 -4.60
CA MET A 243 8.70 13.04 -5.19
C MET A 243 9.15 13.11 -6.67
N LEU A 244 10.27 12.46 -7.00
CA LEU A 244 10.73 12.34 -8.39
C LEU A 244 9.80 11.46 -9.22
N ARG A 245 9.32 10.33 -8.67
CA ARG A 245 8.36 9.45 -9.34
C ARG A 245 7.06 10.18 -9.70
N LEU A 246 6.48 10.93 -8.76
CA LEU A 246 5.27 11.71 -9.00
C LEU A 246 5.50 12.80 -10.06
N THR A 247 6.65 13.47 -10.03
CA THR A 247 6.99 14.49 -11.02
C THR A 247 7.12 13.89 -12.42
N LEU A 248 7.92 12.83 -12.56
CA LEU A 248 8.12 12.14 -13.83
C LEU A 248 6.81 11.60 -14.40
N MET A 249 5.99 10.96 -13.56
CA MET A 249 4.68 10.44 -13.98
C MET A 249 3.75 11.56 -14.45
N SER A 250 3.68 12.67 -13.71
CA SER A 250 2.87 13.84 -14.10
C SER A 250 3.33 14.40 -15.44
N ASN A 251 4.63 14.65 -15.61
CA ASN A 251 5.17 15.20 -16.85
C ASN A 251 4.94 14.27 -18.04
N TYR A 252 5.05 12.96 -17.81
CA TYR A 252 4.75 11.96 -18.84
C TYR A 252 3.27 11.97 -19.25
N LEU A 253 2.36 11.93 -18.29
CA LEU A 253 0.91 11.84 -18.52
C LEU A 253 0.34 13.06 -19.24
N LYS A 254 0.93 14.25 -19.06
CA LYS A 254 0.54 15.46 -19.83
C LYS A 254 0.71 15.28 -21.34
N ILE A 255 1.65 14.43 -21.75
CA ILE A 255 2.00 14.19 -23.16
C ILE A 255 1.36 12.91 -23.68
N ASN A 256 1.29 11.88 -22.83
CA ASN A 256 0.82 10.54 -23.20
C ASN A 256 -0.29 10.09 -22.23
N PRO A 257 -1.48 10.73 -22.26
CA PRO A 257 -2.56 10.43 -21.32
C PRO A 257 -3.23 9.07 -21.60
N ASP A 258 -3.01 8.48 -22.78
CA ASP A 258 -3.58 7.20 -23.25
C ASP A 258 -2.75 5.97 -22.87
N ILE A 259 -1.73 6.15 -22.02
CA ILE A 259 -0.92 5.07 -21.44
C ILE A 259 -1.79 4.01 -20.71
N LYS A 260 -1.34 2.75 -20.71
CA LYS A 260 -2.00 1.67 -19.95
C LYS A 260 -1.69 1.74 -18.45
N GLN A 261 -2.51 1.07 -17.63
CA GLN A 261 -2.26 1.04 -16.19
C GLN A 261 -0.88 0.47 -15.86
N ALA A 262 -0.54 -0.71 -16.41
CA ALA A 262 0.74 -1.37 -16.15
C ALA A 262 1.96 -0.52 -16.53
N GLU A 263 1.85 0.27 -17.61
CA GLU A 263 2.92 1.15 -18.07
C GLU A 263 3.07 2.37 -17.14
N MET A 264 1.97 2.97 -16.70
CA MET A 264 1.99 4.04 -15.72
C MET A 264 2.54 3.58 -14.36
N GLU A 265 2.24 2.34 -13.96
CA GLU A 265 2.80 1.74 -12.75
C GLU A 265 4.32 1.57 -12.79
N ILE A 266 4.96 1.59 -13.96
CA ILE A 266 6.44 1.62 -14.07
C ILE A 266 7.00 2.83 -13.31
N PHE A 267 6.36 4.00 -13.40
CA PHE A 267 6.82 5.19 -12.67
C PHE A 267 6.73 5.01 -11.15
N LEU A 268 5.72 4.30 -10.65
CA LEU A 268 5.48 4.17 -9.21
C LEU A 268 6.21 2.98 -8.58
N LYS A 269 6.40 1.91 -9.35
CA LYS A 269 6.88 0.61 -8.86
C LYS A 269 8.24 0.23 -9.42
N GLY A 270 8.55 0.63 -10.64
CA GLY A 270 9.74 0.23 -11.37
C GLY A 270 11.03 0.80 -10.77
N SER A 271 12.14 0.16 -11.12
CA SER A 271 13.50 0.64 -10.89
C SER A 271 13.81 1.87 -11.76
N PHE A 272 14.89 2.59 -11.43
CA PHE A 272 15.39 3.69 -12.23
C PHE A 272 15.63 3.25 -13.68
N GLY A 273 16.28 2.10 -13.87
CA GLY A 273 16.58 1.58 -15.21
C GLY A 273 15.33 1.25 -16.02
N GLU A 274 14.29 0.73 -15.38
CA GLU A 274 12.99 0.47 -16.03
C GLU A 274 12.29 1.77 -16.44
N ILE A 275 12.25 2.77 -15.56
CA ILE A 275 11.67 4.08 -15.86
C ILE A 275 12.44 4.77 -16.99
N GLU A 276 13.78 4.77 -16.92
CA GLU A 276 14.65 5.37 -17.93
C GLU A 276 14.43 4.72 -19.30
N SER A 277 14.44 3.38 -19.35
CA SER A 277 14.21 2.62 -20.58
C SER A 277 12.81 2.88 -21.14
N PHE A 278 11.79 2.90 -20.28
CA PHE A 278 10.41 3.16 -20.68
C PHE A 278 10.24 4.55 -21.29
N VAL A 279 10.75 5.59 -20.62
CA VAL A 279 10.70 6.98 -21.10
C VAL A 279 11.47 7.14 -22.41
N GLN A 280 12.69 6.60 -22.49
CA GLN A 280 13.51 6.67 -23.69
C GLN A 280 12.85 5.95 -24.89
N ASN A 281 12.14 4.85 -24.64
CA ASN A 281 11.48 4.09 -25.70
C ASN A 281 10.21 4.77 -26.22
N THR A 282 9.42 5.37 -25.33
CA THR A 282 8.11 5.93 -25.67
C THR A 282 8.15 7.40 -26.07
N THR A 283 9.03 8.21 -25.46
CA THR A 283 9.11 9.67 -25.70
C THR A 283 10.33 10.08 -26.53
N LYS A 284 11.37 9.23 -26.57
CA LYS A 284 12.72 9.54 -27.07
C LYS A 284 13.48 10.61 -26.28
N GLU A 285 12.96 11.03 -25.13
CA GLU A 285 13.60 11.98 -24.21
C GLU A 285 14.41 11.26 -23.13
N SER A 286 15.37 11.96 -22.52
CA SER A 286 16.05 11.48 -21.32
C SER A 286 15.18 11.71 -20.07
N LEU A 287 15.49 11.01 -18.96
CA LEU A 287 14.81 11.29 -17.68
C LEU A 287 15.09 12.70 -17.16
N GLU A 288 16.27 13.25 -17.44
CA GLU A 288 16.61 14.63 -17.07
C GLU A 288 15.69 15.62 -17.78
N ASP A 289 15.50 15.46 -19.09
CA ASP A 289 14.63 16.31 -19.89
C ASP A 289 13.16 16.19 -19.43
N LEU A 290 12.69 14.97 -19.18
CA LEU A 290 11.33 14.73 -18.70
C LEU A 290 11.11 15.30 -17.29
N LEU A 291 12.10 15.19 -16.40
CA LEU A 291 12.02 15.71 -15.04
C LEU A 291 11.94 17.24 -15.03
N ALA A 292 12.78 17.90 -15.83
CA ALA A 292 12.83 19.36 -15.95
C ALA A 292 11.59 19.96 -16.65
N LYS A 293 10.80 19.13 -17.34
CA LYS A 293 9.61 19.55 -18.06
C LYS A 293 8.55 20.12 -17.12
N ASP A 294 8.01 21.30 -17.43
CA ASP A 294 7.01 22.00 -16.60
C ASP A 294 7.35 22.08 -15.09
N SER A 295 8.63 22.03 -14.76
CA SER A 295 9.12 22.04 -13.39
C SER A 295 10.38 22.91 -13.33
N GLN A 296 10.95 23.05 -12.14
CA GLN A 296 12.25 23.68 -11.97
C GLN A 296 13.29 22.70 -11.42
N TRP A 297 13.01 21.39 -11.54
CA TRP A 297 13.98 20.36 -11.25
C TRP A 297 15.12 20.41 -12.26
N ARG A 298 16.34 20.22 -11.77
CA ARG A 298 17.55 20.16 -12.58
C ARG A 298 18.56 19.23 -11.93
N ILE A 299 19.51 18.78 -12.74
CA ILE A 299 20.69 18.05 -12.26
C ILE A 299 21.85 19.02 -12.29
N VAL A 300 22.52 19.16 -11.15
CA VAL A 300 23.67 20.06 -11.03
C VAL A 300 24.88 19.29 -10.50
N GLU A 301 26.07 19.74 -10.88
CA GLU A 301 27.30 19.20 -10.32
C GLU A 301 27.66 19.98 -9.06
N MET A 302 27.71 19.28 -7.92
CA MET A 302 28.03 19.85 -6.63
C MET A 302 28.92 18.88 -5.85
N ASN A 303 30.04 19.37 -5.32
CA ASN A 303 31.00 18.57 -4.55
C ASN A 303 31.44 17.26 -5.26
N GLY A 304 31.58 17.30 -6.58
CA GLY A 304 31.96 16.14 -7.41
C GLY A 304 30.87 15.09 -7.57
N LYS A 305 29.62 15.40 -7.20
CA LYS A 305 28.43 14.57 -7.42
C LYS A 305 27.45 15.28 -8.34
N LYS A 306 26.75 14.52 -9.19
CA LYS A 306 25.51 14.96 -9.84
C LYS A 306 24.36 14.82 -8.86
N VAL A 307 23.84 15.95 -8.42
CA VAL A 307 22.77 16.03 -7.42
C VAL A 307 21.49 16.54 -8.06
N ILE A 308 20.36 16.09 -7.53
CA ILE A 308 19.05 16.61 -7.87
C ILE A 308 18.84 17.91 -7.11
N ASP A 309 18.38 18.95 -7.79
CA ASP A 309 18.12 20.27 -7.23
C ASP A 309 16.79 20.80 -7.77
N TYR A 310 16.01 21.42 -6.90
CA TYR A 310 14.87 22.22 -7.30
C TYR A 310 15.25 23.70 -7.20
N TYR A 311 15.12 24.47 -8.29
CA TYR A 311 15.46 25.89 -8.24
C TYR A 311 14.67 26.64 -7.15
N GLY A 312 15.35 27.02 -6.07
CA GLY A 312 14.72 27.64 -4.91
C GLY A 312 15.46 27.39 -3.60
N VAL A 313 14.69 27.32 -2.51
CA VAL A 313 15.12 26.94 -1.15
C VAL A 313 14.12 25.90 -0.69
N GLY A 314 14.47 24.62 -0.80
CA GLY A 314 13.48 23.55 -0.68
C GLY A 314 12.62 23.43 -1.95
N LEU A 315 11.83 22.35 -2.01
CA LEU A 315 10.80 22.17 -3.04
C LEU A 315 9.81 23.34 -3.03
N ASN A 316 9.53 23.94 -4.19
CA ASN A 316 8.58 25.04 -4.29
C ASN A 316 7.14 24.62 -3.95
N VAL A 317 6.49 25.41 -3.10
CA VAL A 317 5.11 25.16 -2.61
C VAL A 317 4.09 25.17 -3.73
N SER A 318 4.16 26.17 -4.61
CA SER A 318 3.20 26.32 -5.70
C SER A 318 3.32 25.16 -6.68
N PHE A 319 4.53 24.64 -6.89
CA PHE A 319 4.75 23.41 -7.64
C PHE A 319 4.11 22.21 -6.95
N PHE A 320 4.41 21.97 -5.67
CA PHE A 320 3.83 20.84 -4.93
C PHE A 320 2.28 20.90 -4.90
N VAL A 321 1.71 22.05 -4.56
CA VAL A 321 0.26 22.27 -4.53
C VAL A 321 -0.33 22.12 -5.94
N GLY A 322 0.34 22.64 -6.96
CA GLY A 322 -0.07 22.51 -8.36
C GLY A 322 -0.10 21.05 -8.81
N LEU A 323 0.92 20.28 -8.44
CA LEU A 323 1.01 18.84 -8.71
C LEU A 323 -0.10 18.07 -7.99
N TYR A 324 -0.34 18.35 -6.71
CA TYR A 324 -1.42 17.71 -5.94
C TYR A 324 -2.82 18.04 -6.49
N GLN A 325 -3.09 19.30 -6.81
CA GLN A 325 -4.41 19.74 -7.22
C GLN A 325 -4.73 19.39 -8.69
N ASN A 326 -3.71 19.40 -9.55
CA ASN A 326 -3.89 19.28 -11.00
C ASN A 326 -3.07 18.12 -11.57
N PHE A 327 -2.93 17.02 -10.82
CA PHE A 327 -2.26 15.85 -11.33
C PHE A 327 -2.93 15.38 -12.62
N PRO A 328 -2.18 15.13 -13.71
CA PRO A 328 -2.80 14.78 -14.99
C PRO A 328 -3.61 13.48 -14.90
N PRO A 329 -4.82 13.43 -15.49
CA PRO A 329 -5.58 12.19 -15.59
C PRO A 329 -4.97 11.26 -16.64
N ARG A 330 -5.26 9.96 -16.51
CA ARG A 330 -5.10 8.97 -17.57
C ARG A 330 -6.45 8.67 -18.24
N VAL A 331 -6.46 8.37 -19.52
CA VAL A 331 -7.66 7.96 -20.24
C VAL A 331 -8.11 6.58 -19.74
N LEU A 332 -9.41 6.45 -19.43
CA LEU A 332 -10.03 5.17 -19.12
C LEU A 332 -9.96 4.25 -20.35
N SER A 333 -9.33 3.08 -20.19
CA SER A 333 -9.15 2.09 -21.25
C SER A 333 -10.13 0.90 -21.13
N ASP A 334 -10.17 0.06 -22.15
CA ASP A 334 -10.95 -1.18 -22.14
C ASP A 334 -10.45 -2.17 -21.05
N GLU A 335 -9.14 -2.15 -20.77
CA GLU A 335 -8.53 -2.92 -19.68
C GLU A 335 -9.12 -2.51 -18.33
N ASP A 336 -9.24 -1.20 -18.09
CA ASP A 336 -9.81 -0.67 -16.85
C ASP A 336 -11.28 -1.04 -16.70
N THR A 337 -12.05 -0.92 -17.78
CA THR A 337 -13.45 -1.32 -17.80
C THR A 337 -13.61 -2.80 -17.49
N THR A 338 -12.72 -3.64 -18.04
CA THR A 338 -12.68 -5.08 -17.76
C THR A 338 -12.34 -5.34 -16.30
N ASN A 339 -11.35 -4.66 -15.73
CA ASN A 339 -10.96 -4.80 -14.33
C ASN A 339 -12.06 -4.33 -13.38
N ILE A 340 -12.73 -3.21 -13.66
CA ILE A 340 -13.86 -2.71 -12.87
C ILE A 340 -15.00 -3.74 -12.86
N ASN A 341 -15.34 -4.30 -14.01
CA ASN A 341 -16.39 -5.32 -14.10
C ASN A 341 -16.00 -6.57 -13.31
N ARG A 342 -14.76 -7.04 -13.46
CA ARG A 342 -14.21 -8.19 -12.71
C ARG A 342 -14.31 -7.96 -11.20
N ILE A 343 -13.83 -6.82 -10.71
CA ILE A 343 -13.90 -6.49 -9.28
C ILE A 343 -15.36 -6.41 -8.82
N GLY A 344 -16.23 -5.77 -9.60
CA GLY A 344 -17.65 -5.69 -9.32
C GLY A 344 -18.32 -7.06 -9.17
N ASP A 345 -17.98 -8.02 -10.02
CA ASP A 345 -18.51 -9.38 -9.95
C ASP A 345 -17.93 -10.18 -8.77
N THR A 346 -16.62 -10.05 -8.49
CA THR A 346 -15.99 -10.64 -7.30
C THR A 346 -16.61 -10.12 -6.00
N VAL A 347 -16.85 -8.81 -5.89
CA VAL A 347 -17.50 -8.20 -4.72
C VAL A 347 -18.92 -8.74 -4.54
N LYS A 348 -19.71 -8.86 -5.61
CA LYS A 348 -21.06 -9.47 -5.53
C LYS A 348 -20.99 -10.91 -5.01
N MET A 349 -20.03 -11.70 -5.49
CA MET A 349 -19.86 -13.09 -5.05
C MET A 349 -19.48 -13.19 -3.56
N ILE A 350 -18.57 -12.34 -3.09
CA ILE A 350 -18.17 -12.29 -1.68
C ILE A 350 -19.34 -11.83 -0.80
N GLN A 351 -20.08 -10.80 -1.21
CA GLN A 351 -21.28 -10.34 -0.49
C GLN A 351 -22.35 -11.45 -0.39
N GLN A 352 -22.57 -12.19 -1.47
CA GLN A 352 -23.52 -13.30 -1.46
C GLN A 352 -23.04 -14.46 -0.57
N THR A 353 -21.73 -14.74 -0.55
CA THR A 353 -21.10 -15.72 0.34
C THR A 353 -21.27 -15.32 1.80
N LEU A 354 -20.97 -14.06 2.14
CA LEU A 354 -21.14 -13.50 3.48
C LEU A 354 -22.60 -13.56 3.92
N LYS A 355 -23.55 -13.24 3.03
CA LYS A 355 -24.98 -13.33 3.30
C LYS A 355 -25.40 -14.76 3.65
N TYR A 356 -24.96 -15.76 2.88
CA TYR A 356 -25.26 -17.16 3.18
C TYR A 356 -24.60 -17.62 4.48
N TRP A 357 -23.35 -17.20 4.73
CA TRP A 357 -22.64 -17.51 5.98
C TRP A 357 -23.40 -16.99 7.21
N ILE A 358 -23.80 -15.72 7.20
CA ILE A 358 -24.59 -15.11 8.29
C ILE A 358 -25.94 -15.83 8.46
N GLN A 359 -26.57 -16.25 7.36
CA GLN A 359 -27.81 -17.00 7.42
C GLN A 359 -27.64 -18.36 8.11
N ILE A 360 -26.61 -19.13 7.73
CA ILE A 360 -26.28 -20.42 8.37
C ILE A 360 -26.05 -20.21 9.88
N MET A 361 -25.23 -19.22 10.24
CA MET A 361 -24.95 -18.87 11.64
C MET A 361 -26.20 -18.56 12.45
N ARG A 362 -27.16 -17.87 11.83
CA ARG A 362 -28.44 -17.55 12.46
C ARG A 362 -29.28 -18.81 12.66
N ASP A 363 -29.36 -19.65 11.64
CA ASP A 363 -30.17 -20.86 11.65
C ASP A 363 -29.64 -21.88 12.68
N GLU A 364 -28.32 -22.04 12.79
CA GLU A 364 -27.69 -22.89 13.81
C GLU A 364 -27.98 -22.40 15.23
N ARG A 365 -27.83 -21.09 15.49
CA ARG A 365 -28.17 -20.51 16.80
C ARG A 365 -29.65 -20.71 17.14
N MET A 366 -30.53 -20.57 16.15
CA MET A 366 -31.96 -20.84 16.32
C MET A 366 -32.25 -22.31 16.59
N ALA A 367 -31.53 -23.24 15.93
CA ALA A 367 -31.68 -24.68 16.17
C ALA A 367 -31.21 -25.07 17.57
N VAL A 368 -30.06 -24.58 18.03
CA VAL A 368 -29.56 -24.79 19.40
C VAL A 368 -30.56 -24.22 20.41
N ALA A 369 -31.04 -23.00 20.20
CA ALA A 369 -32.01 -22.35 21.11
C ALA A 369 -33.37 -23.06 21.16
N ARG A 370 -33.74 -23.82 20.12
CA ARG A 370 -34.96 -24.66 20.11
C ARG A 370 -34.77 -26.02 20.79
N ASN A 371 -33.53 -26.48 20.91
CA ASN A 371 -33.18 -27.77 21.52
C ASN A 371 -32.88 -27.68 23.03
N ILE A 372 -32.76 -26.46 23.58
CA ILE A 372 -32.70 -26.15 25.02
C ILE A 372 -34.11 -25.85 25.52
#